data_AF-A0A962C6Z3-F1
#
_entry.id   AF-A0A962C6Z3-F1
#
_cell.length_a   1.000
_cell.length_b   1.000
_cell.length_c   1.000
_cell.angle_alpha   90.00
_cell.angle_beta   90.00
_cell.angle_gamma   90.00
#
_symmetry.space_group_name_H-M   'P 1'
#
loop_
_entity.id
_entity.type
_entity.pdbx_description
1 polymer ?
#
loop_
_entity_poly.entity_id
_entity_poly.type
_entity_poly.pdbx_seq_one_letter_code
_entity_poly.pdbx_strand_id
1 'polypeptide(L)' 'AVFQVNVPVQPVINGNEAIAGALRLRVLAPAGASLSALDWTTRSEPGGETFNSGWRIDVSGGSSEYRVELSG' A
#
# COMPACT_ATOMS: atom_id res chain seq x y z
N ALA A 1 3.87 -7.78 11.55
CA ALA A 1 3.73 -8.04 10.10
C ALA A 1 3.36 -6.76 9.36
N VAL A 2 3.54 -6.70 8.04
CA VAL A 2 3.09 -5.59 7.18
C VAL A 2 2.36 -6.18 6.00
N PHE A 3 1.19 -5.64 5.64
CA PHE A 3 0.50 -6.00 4.40
C PHE A 3 0.88 -4.99 3.31
N GLN A 4 1.24 -5.47 2.13
CA GLN A 4 1.81 -4.65 1.07
C GLN A 4 1.09 -4.88 -0.26
N VAL A 5 0.80 -3.80 -0.99
CA VAL A 5 0.17 -3.84 -2.31
C VAL A 5 0.93 -2.93 -3.25
N ASN A 6 1.37 -3.45 -4.39
CA ASN A 6 1.97 -2.65 -5.44
C ASN A 6 0.89 -2.13 -6.41
N VAL A 7 0.97 -0.86 -6.78
CA VAL A 7 0.00 -0.17 -7.63
C VAL A 7 0.72 0.66 -8.71
N PRO A 8 0.17 0.78 -9.92
CA PRO A 8 0.86 1.44 -11.04
C PRO A 8 0.83 2.97 -10.97
N VAL A 9 -0.06 3.55 -10.16
CA VAL A 9 -0.28 5.01 -10.06
C VAL A 9 -0.20 5.46 -8.61
N GLN A 10 0.08 6.75 -8.41
CA GLN A 10 0.23 7.32 -7.06
C GLN A 10 -1.06 7.14 -6.24
N PRO A 11 -1.00 6.51 -5.06
CA PRO A 11 -2.14 6.40 -4.18
C PRO A 11 -2.43 7.72 -3.45
N VAL A 12 -3.71 8.04 -3.30
CA VAL A 12 -4.19 9.06 -2.37
C VAL A 12 -4.65 8.35 -1.09
N ILE A 13 -4.03 8.67 0.04
CA ILE A 13 -4.34 8.06 1.34
C ILE A 13 -5.17 9.04 2.17
N ASN A 14 -6.28 8.56 2.72
CA ASN A 14 -7.12 9.30 3.65
C ASN A 14 -7.57 8.41 4.81
N GLY A 15 -6.97 8.59 5.98
CA GLY A 15 -7.26 7.77 7.16
C GLY A 15 -6.92 6.29 6.92
N ASN A 16 -7.95 5.42 6.97
CA ASN A 16 -7.83 3.98 6.77
C ASN A 16 -8.15 3.54 5.32
N GLU A 17 -8.24 4.48 4.37
CA GLU A 17 -8.47 4.21 2.96
C GLU A 17 -7.33 4.69 2.08
N ALA A 18 -7.08 3.97 0.98
CA ALA A 18 -6.17 4.36 -0.09
C ALA A 18 -6.83 4.15 -1.46
N ILE A 19 -6.69 5.11 -2.35
CA ILE A 19 -7.20 5.05 -3.73
C ILE A 19 -6.04 5.17 -4.70
N ALA A 20 -5.89 4.20 -5.61
CA ALA A 20 -4.87 4.20 -6.66
C ALA A 20 -5.52 3.83 -8.01
N GLY A 21 -5.84 4.85 -8.82
CA GLY A 21 -6.57 4.65 -10.07
C GLY A 21 -7.99 4.13 -9.77
N ALA A 22 -8.36 2.99 -10.34
CA ALA A 22 -9.62 2.32 -10.05
C ALA A 22 -9.60 1.53 -8.73
N LEU A 23 -8.42 1.17 -8.21
CA LEU A 23 -8.32 0.40 -6.97
C LEU A 23 -8.68 1.29 -5.76
N ARG A 24 -9.66 0.85 -4.99
CA ARG A 24 -9.93 1.34 -3.63
C ARG A 24 -9.61 0.25 -2.61
N LEU A 25 -8.75 0.61 -1.66
CA LEU A 25 -8.36 -0.22 -0.52
C LEU A 25 -8.92 0.40 0.76
N ARG A 26 -9.55 -0.41 1.61
CA ARG A 26 -9.99 -0.03 2.96
C ARG A 26 -9.47 -1.01 4.00
N VAL A 27 -8.84 -0.50 5.05
CA VAL A 27 -8.39 -1.33 6.17
C VAL A 27 -9.54 -1.51 7.17
N LEU A 28 -9.93 -2.77 7.39
CA LEU A 28 -10.97 -3.17 8.33
C LEU A 28 -10.39 -3.56 9.69
N ALA A 29 -9.20 -4.17 9.72
CA ALA A 29 -8.47 -4.51 10.94
C ALA A 29 -6.94 -4.54 10.72
N PRO A 30 -6.12 -4.21 11.74
CA PRO A 30 -6.54 -3.72 13.06
C PRO A 30 -7.11 -2.29 12.98
N ALA A 31 -7.98 -1.95 13.93
CA ALA A 31 -8.42 -0.56 14.10
C ALA A 31 -7.20 0.30 14.46
N GLY A 32 -6.95 1.36 13.70
CA GLY A 32 -5.76 2.20 13.88
C GLY A 32 -4.52 1.75 13.11
N ALA A 33 -4.66 0.85 12.14
CA ALA A 33 -3.58 0.59 11.19
C ALA A 33 -3.19 1.89 10.45
N SER A 34 -1.89 2.08 10.27
CA SER A 34 -1.29 3.16 9.49
C SER A 34 -1.12 2.73 8.04
N LEU A 35 -1.56 3.59 7.12
CA LEU A 35 -1.32 3.48 5.70
C LEU A 35 -0.18 4.42 5.30
N SER A 36 0.73 3.93 4.46
CA SER A 36 1.78 4.74 3.86
C SER A 36 2.03 4.31 2.42
N ALA A 37 2.61 5.21 1.62
CA ALA A 37 2.96 4.95 0.24
C ALA A 37 4.47 5.11 0.04
N LEU A 38 5.06 4.14 -0.63
CA LEU A 38 6.44 4.17 -1.08
C LEU A 38 6.47 4.40 -2.59
N ASP A 39 7.21 5.41 -3.01
CA ASP A 39 7.47 5.66 -4.43
C ASP A 39 8.59 4.74 -4.92
N TRP A 40 8.25 3.82 -5.83
CA TRP A 40 9.22 2.96 -6.49
C TRP A 40 9.79 3.57 -7.77
N THR A 41 9.13 4.60 -8.33
CA THR A 41 9.61 5.26 -9.56
C THR A 41 10.96 5.95 -9.38
N THR A 42 11.30 6.30 -8.14
CA THR A 42 12.54 7.01 -7.78
C THR A 42 13.54 6.15 -6.99
N ARG A 43 13.17 4.90 -6.63
CA ARG A 43 13.96 4.01 -5.76
C ARG A 43 14.58 2.79 -6.44
N SER A 44 14.42 2.63 -7.76
CA SER A 44 15.01 1.50 -8.48
C SER A 44 16.53 1.64 -8.59
N GLU A 45 17.28 1.04 -7.66
CA GLU A 45 18.70 0.76 -7.87
C GLU A 45 18.84 -0.38 -8.91
N PRO A 46 19.66 -0.22 -9.97
CA PRO A 46 19.88 -1.29 -10.93
C PRO A 46 20.41 -2.56 -10.25
N GLY A 47 19.60 -3.63 -10.23
CA GLY A 47 20.01 -4.97 -9.79
C GLY A 47 19.56 -5.41 -8.40
N GLY A 48 18.79 -4.59 -7.65
CA GLY A 48 18.39 -4.90 -6.27
C GLY A 48 16.98 -5.45 -6.07
N GLU A 49 15.98 -4.97 -6.83
CA GLU A 49 14.56 -5.19 -6.46
C GLU A 49 13.66 -5.47 -7.68
N THR A 50 12.65 -6.33 -7.47
CA THR A 50 11.74 -6.87 -8.50
C THR A 50 10.62 -5.92 -8.92
N PHE A 51 10.59 -4.68 -8.43
CA PHE A 51 9.55 -3.69 -8.74
C PHE A 51 10.15 -2.37 -9.24
N ASN A 52 10.37 -2.27 -10.55
CA ASN A 52 11.08 -1.16 -11.21
C ASN A 52 10.20 0.04 -11.58
N SER A 53 8.93 0.09 -11.14
CA SER A 53 8.02 1.21 -11.43
C SER A 53 6.77 1.15 -10.57
N GLY A 54 6.14 2.32 -10.36
CA GLY A 54 4.89 2.46 -9.64
C GLY A 54 5.07 2.82 -8.17
N TRP A 55 4.09 2.43 -7.35
CA TRP A 55 4.01 2.77 -5.94
C TRP A 55 3.68 1.52 -5.14
N ARG A 56 4.03 1.50 -3.85
CA ARG A 56 3.63 0.45 -2.92
C ARG A 56 2.88 1.06 -1.76
N ILE A 57 1.70 0.53 -1.47
CA ILE A 57 0.93 0.84 -0.27
C ILE A 57 1.35 -0.16 0.82
N ASP A 58 1.80 0.36 1.96
CA ASP A 58 2.14 -0.42 3.15
C ASP A 58 1.11 -0.17 4.25
N VAL A 59 0.51 -1.26 4.76
CA VAL A 59 -0.37 -1.28 5.94
C VAL A 59 0.40 -1.85 7.13
N SER A 60 0.57 -1.04 8.17
CA SER A 60 1.26 -1.43 9.41
C SER A 60 0.39 -1.12 10.62
N GLY A 61 0.52 -1.87 11.71
CA GLY A 61 -0.32 -1.65 12.91
C GLY A 61 -0.09 -2.63 14.05
N GLY A 62 1.10 -3.23 14.15
CA GLY A 62 1.46 -4.13 15.24
C GLY A 62 0.66 -5.45 15.33
N SER A 63 -0.21 -5.74 14.37
CA SER A 63 -1.04 -6.96 14.36
C SER A 63 -0.37 -8.11 13.61
N SER A 64 -0.79 -9.34 13.95
CA SER A 64 -0.47 -10.57 13.22
C SER A 64 -1.42 -10.80 12.04
N GLU A 65 -2.61 -10.19 12.05
CA GLU A 65 -3.64 -10.31 11.02
C GLU A 65 -4.04 -8.93 10.49
N TYR A 66 -4.17 -8.81 9.17
CA TYR A 66 -4.73 -7.65 8.48
C TYR A 66 -5.96 -8.07 7.69
N ARG A 67 -7.07 -7.38 7.90
CA ARG A 67 -8.26 -7.51 7.05
C ARG A 67 -8.42 -6.25 6.23
N VAL A 68 -8.38 -6.43 4.92
CA VAL A 68 -8.49 -5.36 3.93
C VAL A 68 -9.60 -5.70 2.95
N GLU A 69 -10.32 -4.67 2.54
CA GLU A 69 -11.28 -4.74 1.44
C GLU A 69 -10.64 -4.10 0.21
N LEU A 70 -10.72 -4.79 -0.92
CA LEU A 70 -10.26 -4.31 -2.22
C LEU A 70 -11.45 -4.25 -3.17
N SER A 71 -11.62 -3.13 -3.85
CA SER A 71 -12.70 -2.90 -4.82
C SER A 71 -12.20 -2.04 -5.98
N GLY A 72 -12.90 -2.08 -7.12
CA GLY A 72 -12.60 -1.27 -8.31
C GLY A 72 -13.67 -1.37 -9.37
#